data_AF-A0A944TZU3-F1
#
_entry.id   AF-A0A944TZU3-F1
#
_cell.length_a   1.000
_cell.length_b   1.000
_cell.length_c   1.000
_cell.angle_alpha   90.00
_cell.angle_beta   90.00
_cell.angle_gamma   90.00
#
_symmetry.space_group_name_H-M   'P 1'
#
loop_
_entity.id
_entity.type
_entity.pdbx_description
1 polymer ?
#
loop_
_entity_poly.entity_id
_entity_poly.type
_entity_poly.pdbx_seq_one_letter_code
_entity_poly.pdbx_strand_id
1 'polypeptide(L)'
;MLDPSPHNFKTLKQDYCAEGNVCIHLSVFLGRLTLMFAIAMIALSVKGDESRFDQANGLFEQGEYETAIVEYNSLIESGIQTPAVHFNMGNAYFRQNKTGMAIYHYLMAQTLDPLDADVQANLKFTRDTAGLPSGGISSAWRQWIRTLPLNTWFILTSLPFWGYCVLKTAQLLTASAKWEGVRSISGWMIGPGACLLALIAWTISGQRIGVVITDRAPLHSSPFSDSKNLSEMKTGEEVQLLAEKNQWRQIRNTKGELGWLEMSHLKAIPIH
;
A
#
# COMPACT_ATOMS: atom_id res chain seq x y z
N MET A 1 -20.95 -70.95 29.00
CA MET A 1 -19.78 -70.88 28.10
C MET A 1 -19.69 -69.44 27.60
N LEU A 2 -18.85 -68.63 28.23
CA LEU A 2 -18.50 -67.30 27.73
C LEU A 2 -17.19 -67.48 26.95
N ASP A 3 -17.23 -67.19 25.65
CA ASP A 3 -16.09 -67.25 24.75
C ASP A 3 -15.27 -65.95 24.87
N PRO A 4 -14.01 -65.98 25.34
CA PRO A 4 -13.17 -64.80 25.34
C PRO A 4 -12.38 -64.76 24.04
N SER A 5 -12.96 -64.17 22.98
CA SER A 5 -12.17 -63.82 21.79
C SER A 5 -11.13 -62.76 22.19
N PRO A 6 -9.84 -62.89 21.81
CA PRO A 6 -8.85 -61.88 22.09
C PRO A 6 -9.10 -60.70 21.15
N HIS A 7 -9.85 -59.71 21.61
CA HIS A 7 -9.83 -58.40 20.94
C HIS A 7 -8.38 -57.91 20.94
N ASN A 8 -7.84 -57.79 19.73
CA ASN A 8 -6.44 -57.55 19.45
C ASN A 8 -6.03 -56.21 20.08
N PHE A 9 -5.32 -56.25 21.21
CA PHE A 9 -4.93 -55.07 21.99
C PHE A 9 -4.19 -54.00 21.15
N LYS A 10 -3.59 -54.39 20.02
CA LYS A 10 -2.97 -53.48 19.06
C LYS A 10 -3.97 -52.62 18.28
N THR A 11 -5.13 -53.15 17.90
CA THR A 11 -6.13 -52.38 17.14
C THR A 11 -6.82 -51.35 18.03
N LEU A 12 -7.19 -51.72 19.25
CA LEU A 12 -7.74 -50.79 20.24
C LEU A 12 -6.77 -49.63 20.53
N LYS A 13 -5.47 -49.91 20.73
CA LYS A 13 -4.48 -48.84 20.96
C LYS A 13 -4.32 -47.90 19.75
N GLN A 14 -4.46 -48.43 18.53
CA GLN A 14 -4.34 -47.66 17.30
C GLN A 14 -5.57 -46.79 17.05
N ASP A 15 -6.76 -47.28 17.36
CA ASP A 15 -8.02 -46.54 17.28
C ASP A 15 -8.08 -45.42 18.33
N TYR A 16 -7.71 -45.70 19.59
CA TYR A 16 -7.62 -44.67 20.65
C TYR A 16 -6.59 -43.57 20.32
N CYS A 17 -5.44 -43.92 19.73
CA CYS A 17 -4.46 -42.93 19.28
C CYS A 17 -4.94 -42.11 18.08
N ALA A 18 -5.71 -42.71 17.17
CA ALA A 18 -6.30 -42.02 16.03
C ALA A 18 -7.39 -41.04 16.47
N GLU A 19 -8.30 -41.46 17.34
CA GLU A 19 -9.36 -40.61 17.92
C GLU A 19 -8.77 -39.47 18.76
N GLY A 20 -7.74 -39.76 19.58
CA GLY A 20 -7.02 -38.75 20.36
C GLY A 20 -6.34 -37.68 19.49
N ASN A 21 -5.69 -38.07 18.40
CA ASN A 21 -5.08 -37.13 17.46
C ASN A 21 -6.14 -36.27 16.75
N VAL A 22 -7.28 -36.85 16.36
CA VAL A 22 -8.39 -36.12 15.73
C VAL A 22 -8.97 -35.07 16.69
N CYS A 23 -9.19 -35.40 17.97
CA CYS A 23 -9.67 -34.45 18.97
C CYS A 23 -8.69 -33.30 19.24
N ILE A 24 -7.38 -33.57 19.27
CA ILE A 24 -6.35 -32.53 19.44
C ILE A 24 -6.31 -31.62 18.22
N HIS A 25 -6.35 -32.16 17.00
CA HIS A 25 -6.37 -31.34 15.78
C HIS A 25 -7.64 -30.49 15.67
N LEU A 26 -8.80 -31.02 16.06
CA LEU A 26 -10.07 -30.30 16.03
C LEU A 26 -10.12 -29.16 17.07
N SER A 27 -9.60 -29.39 18.28
CA SER A 27 -9.56 -28.36 19.33
C SER A 27 -8.59 -27.21 18.98
N VAL A 28 -7.43 -27.53 18.41
CA VAL A 28 -6.48 -26.52 17.90
C VAL A 28 -7.08 -25.73 16.73
N PHE A 29 -7.83 -26.37 15.85
CA PHE A 29 -8.51 -25.72 14.73
C PHE A 29 -9.61 -24.75 15.19
N LEU A 30 -10.47 -25.17 16.12
CA LEU A 30 -11.51 -24.32 16.72
C LEU A 30 -10.92 -23.16 17.52
N GLY A 31 -9.82 -23.37 18.24
CA GLY A 31 -9.08 -22.32 18.94
C GLY A 31 -8.50 -21.26 17.99
N ARG A 32 -7.99 -21.67 16.83
CA ARG A 32 -7.52 -20.74 15.79
C ARG A 32 -8.66 -19.97 15.13
N LEU A 33 -9.79 -20.63 14.86
CA LEU A 33 -10.96 -20.00 14.26
C LEU A 33 -11.56 -18.93 15.17
N THR A 34 -11.66 -19.22 16.47
CA THR A 34 -12.14 -18.27 17.48
C THR A 34 -11.19 -17.09 17.67
N LEU A 35 -9.88 -17.32 17.66
CA LEU A 35 -8.88 -16.24 17.70
C LEU A 35 -8.94 -15.35 16.45
N MET A 36 -9.06 -15.95 15.25
CA MET A 36 -9.24 -15.19 14.00
C MET A 36 -10.53 -14.38 14.00
N PHE A 37 -11.63 -14.94 14.51
CA PHE A 37 -12.90 -14.24 14.66
C PHE A 37 -12.81 -13.07 15.67
N ALA A 38 -12.12 -13.27 16.80
CA ALA A 38 -11.90 -12.20 17.78
C ALA A 38 -11.05 -11.05 17.20
N ILE A 39 -10.01 -11.35 16.42
CA ILE A 39 -9.20 -10.35 15.71
C ILE A 39 -10.06 -9.61 14.65
N ALA A 40 -10.91 -10.32 13.92
CA ALA A 40 -11.83 -9.72 12.95
C ALA A 40 -12.87 -8.80 13.62
N MET A 41 -13.36 -9.14 14.81
CA MET A 41 -14.31 -8.31 15.56
C MET A 41 -13.68 -7.04 16.14
N ILE A 42 -12.41 -7.10 16.56
CA ILE A 42 -11.66 -5.90 16.99
C ILE A 42 -11.42 -4.96 15.79
N ALA A 43 -11.17 -5.51 14.59
CA ALA A 43 -11.04 -4.73 13.37
C ALA A 43 -12.33 -4.01 12.94
N LEU A 44 -13.51 -4.52 13.35
CA LEU A 44 -14.82 -3.94 13.02
C LEU A 44 -15.23 -2.77 13.93
N SER A 45 -14.46 -2.45 14.97
CA SER A 45 -14.85 -1.48 16.00
C SER A 45 -14.13 -0.13 15.88
N VAL A 46 -13.85 0.33 14.65
CA VAL A 46 -13.42 1.71 14.37
C VAL A 46 -14.63 2.50 13.90
N LYS A 47 -15.45 2.98 14.84
CA LYS A 47 -16.32 4.15 14.59
C LYS A 47 -15.56 5.38 15.03
N GLY A 48 -14.77 5.94 14.12
CA GLY A 48 -14.02 7.17 14.35
C GLY A 48 -14.58 8.31 13.50
N ASP A 49 -15.14 9.32 14.15
CA ASP A 49 -15.30 10.71 13.70
C ASP A 49 -15.93 11.00 12.32
N GLU A 50 -16.80 10.13 11.81
CA GLU A 50 -17.63 10.39 10.61
C GLU A 50 -18.33 11.77 10.68
N SER A 51 -18.81 12.15 11.88
CA SER A 51 -19.42 13.46 12.13
C SER A 51 -18.49 14.66 11.91
N ARG A 52 -17.18 14.56 12.20
CA ARG A 52 -16.21 15.66 11.98
C ARG A 52 -15.82 15.74 10.51
N PHE A 53 -15.74 14.60 9.84
CA PHE A 53 -15.54 14.55 8.38
C PHE A 53 -16.72 15.17 7.63
N ASP A 54 -17.95 14.84 8.02
CA ASP A 54 -19.16 15.43 7.43
C ASP A 54 -19.23 16.94 7.68
N GLN A 55 -18.81 17.42 8.85
CA GLN A 55 -18.70 18.85 9.12
C GLN A 55 -17.71 19.54 8.17
N ALA A 56 -16.52 18.97 7.98
CA ALA A 56 -15.52 19.49 7.05
C ALA A 56 -16.04 19.50 5.59
N ASN A 57 -16.78 18.45 5.20
CA ASN A 57 -17.44 18.38 3.90
C ASN A 57 -18.51 19.49 3.75
N GLY A 58 -19.33 19.72 4.78
CA GLY A 58 -20.33 20.78 4.79
C GLY A 58 -19.72 22.18 4.63
N LEU A 59 -18.59 22.44 5.30
CA LEU A 59 -17.83 23.69 5.12
C LEU A 59 -17.30 23.83 3.67
N PHE A 60 -16.79 22.74 3.10
CA PHE A 60 -16.34 22.72 1.71
C PHE A 60 -17.49 23.01 0.74
N GLU A 61 -18.65 22.40 0.93
CA GLU A 61 -19.85 22.62 0.10
C GLU A 61 -20.37 24.06 0.18
N GLN A 62 -20.20 24.71 1.33
CA GLN A 62 -20.51 26.14 1.54
C GLN A 62 -19.47 27.08 0.90
N GLY A 63 -18.38 26.54 0.35
CA GLY A 63 -17.28 27.31 -0.23
C GLY A 63 -16.27 27.84 0.80
N GLU A 64 -16.40 27.45 2.07
CA GLU A 64 -15.47 27.82 3.14
C GLU A 64 -14.21 26.94 3.12
N TYR A 65 -13.47 27.00 2.01
CA TYR A 65 -12.36 26.09 1.75
C TYR A 65 -11.23 26.19 2.78
N GLU A 66 -10.97 27.37 3.32
CA GLU A 66 -9.90 27.55 4.31
C GLU A 66 -10.26 26.89 5.65
N THR A 67 -11.48 27.12 6.14
CA THR A 67 -12.02 26.45 7.33
C THR A 67 -12.09 24.94 7.14
N ALA A 68 -12.56 24.48 5.97
CA ALA A 68 -12.60 23.05 5.66
C ALA A 68 -11.21 22.40 5.71
N ILE A 69 -10.17 23.07 5.18
CA ILE A 69 -8.79 22.59 5.26
C ILE A 69 -8.29 22.49 6.69
N VAL A 70 -8.63 23.43 7.56
CA VAL A 70 -8.29 23.38 8.99
C VAL A 70 -8.92 22.14 9.64
N GLU A 71 -10.20 21.87 9.37
CA GLU A 71 -10.89 20.70 9.90
C GLU A 71 -10.32 19.38 9.35
N TYR A 72 -10.05 19.29 8.04
CA TYR A 72 -9.38 18.12 7.46
C TYR A 72 -7.99 17.90 8.07
N ASN A 73 -7.23 18.96 8.32
CA ASN A 73 -5.92 18.85 8.97
C ASN A 73 -6.07 18.36 10.42
N SER A 74 -7.08 18.83 11.15
CA SER A 74 -7.39 18.36 12.50
C SER A 74 -7.75 16.87 12.54
N LEU A 75 -8.45 16.36 11.51
CA LEU A 75 -8.70 14.92 11.35
C LEU A 75 -7.38 14.15 11.18
N ILE A 76 -6.51 14.60 10.28
CA ILE A 76 -5.18 14.01 10.03
C ILE A 76 -4.33 13.98 11.30
N GLU A 77 -4.30 15.08 12.05
CA GLU A 77 -3.55 15.21 13.31
C GLU A 77 -4.10 14.29 14.41
N SER A 78 -5.41 14.02 14.41
CA SER A 78 -6.03 13.03 15.30
C SER A 78 -5.80 11.56 14.87
N GLY A 79 -5.03 11.34 13.79
CA GLY A 79 -4.68 10.01 13.28
C GLY A 79 -5.63 9.48 12.20
N ILE A 80 -6.62 10.27 11.77
CA ILE A 80 -7.58 9.90 10.73
C ILE A 80 -7.01 10.29 9.38
N GLN A 81 -6.24 9.37 8.80
CA GLN A 81 -5.61 9.52 7.48
C GLN A 81 -6.27 8.55 6.50
N THR A 82 -7.40 8.95 5.92
CA THR A 82 -8.12 8.16 4.93
C THR A 82 -7.94 8.74 3.53
N PRO A 83 -8.10 7.94 2.47
CA PRO A 83 -8.09 8.46 1.10
C PRO A 83 -9.06 9.63 0.91
N ALA A 84 -10.27 9.52 1.49
CA ALA A 84 -11.32 10.53 1.38
C ALA A 84 -10.94 11.88 2.03
N VAL A 85 -10.32 11.88 3.21
CA VAL A 85 -9.84 13.11 3.88
C VAL A 85 -8.82 13.82 3.00
N HIS A 86 -7.83 13.08 2.48
CA HIS A 86 -6.84 13.67 1.60
C HIS A 86 -7.42 14.11 0.25
N PHE A 87 -8.33 13.34 -0.34
CA PHE A 87 -9.01 13.71 -1.58
C PHE A 87 -9.78 15.03 -1.44
N ASN A 88 -10.58 15.18 -0.38
CA ASN A 88 -11.35 16.41 -0.15
C ASN A 88 -10.47 17.60 0.22
N MET A 89 -9.38 17.37 0.96
CA MET A 89 -8.38 18.41 1.23
C MET A 89 -7.68 18.86 -0.06
N GLY A 90 -7.38 17.91 -0.97
CA GLY A 90 -6.88 18.20 -2.31
C GLY A 90 -7.84 19.05 -3.13
N ASN A 91 -9.13 18.70 -3.13
CA ASN A 91 -10.19 19.49 -3.76
C ASN A 91 -10.25 20.92 -3.18
N ALA A 92 -10.17 21.07 -1.86
CA ALA A 92 -10.19 22.37 -1.19
C ALA A 92 -8.98 23.24 -1.58
N TYR A 93 -7.77 22.67 -1.61
CA TYR A 93 -6.58 23.38 -2.09
C TYR A 93 -6.67 23.74 -3.58
N PHE A 94 -7.25 22.85 -4.40
CA PHE A 94 -7.46 23.11 -5.82
C PHE A 94 -8.40 24.31 -6.03
N ARG A 95 -9.50 24.38 -5.27
CA ARG A 95 -10.43 25.52 -5.28
C ARG A 95 -9.80 26.85 -4.84
N GLN A 96 -8.73 26.80 -4.04
CA GLN A 96 -7.93 27.96 -3.66
C GLN A 96 -6.77 28.27 -4.63
N ASN A 97 -6.68 27.60 -5.78
CA ASN A 97 -5.56 27.70 -6.73
C ASN A 97 -4.19 27.34 -6.12
N LYS A 98 -4.17 26.59 -5.01
CA LYS A 98 -2.95 26.09 -4.35
C LYS A 98 -2.55 24.76 -4.96
N THR A 99 -2.21 24.77 -6.25
CA THR A 99 -1.97 23.59 -7.10
C THR A 99 -0.99 22.58 -6.50
N GLY A 100 0.14 23.03 -5.95
CA GLY A 100 1.13 22.13 -5.35
C GLY A 100 0.60 21.36 -4.14
N MET A 101 -0.18 22.01 -3.28
CA MET A 101 -0.84 21.36 -2.16
C MET A 101 -1.98 20.44 -2.60
N ALA A 102 -2.73 20.81 -3.65
CA ALA A 102 -3.75 19.95 -4.24
C ALA A 102 -3.13 18.63 -4.74
N ILE A 103 -2.08 18.71 -5.56
CA ILE A 103 -1.35 17.54 -6.07
C ILE A 103 -0.77 16.70 -4.93
N TYR A 104 -0.17 17.34 -3.92
CA TYR A 104 0.32 16.63 -2.73
C TYR A 104 -0.76 15.78 -2.08
N HIS A 105 -1.94 16.35 -1.82
CA HIS A 105 -3.03 15.65 -1.16
C HIS A 105 -3.68 14.59 -2.06
N TYR A 106 -3.80 14.79 -3.37
CA TYR A 106 -4.23 13.73 -4.27
C TYR A 106 -3.22 12.57 -4.34
N LEU A 107 -1.92 12.84 -4.28
CA LEU A 107 -0.90 11.79 -4.20
C LEU A 107 -0.95 11.03 -2.87
N MET A 108 -1.25 11.71 -1.76
CA MET A 108 -1.54 11.06 -0.49
C MET A 108 -2.75 10.12 -0.60
N ALA A 109 -3.86 10.61 -1.16
CA ALA A 109 -5.05 9.81 -1.38
C ALA A 109 -4.76 8.60 -2.29
N GLN A 110 -4.02 8.78 -3.39
CA GLN A 110 -3.62 7.71 -4.30
C GLN A 110 -2.69 6.68 -3.63
N THR A 111 -1.89 7.11 -2.65
CA THR A 111 -1.02 6.18 -1.91
C THR A 111 -1.85 5.27 -1.00
N LEU A 112 -2.95 5.78 -0.44
CA LEU A 112 -3.85 5.04 0.44
C LEU A 112 -4.87 4.20 -0.34
N ASP A 113 -5.39 4.72 -1.46
CA ASP A 113 -6.23 3.99 -2.41
C ASP A 113 -5.75 4.22 -3.86
N PRO A 114 -4.90 3.32 -4.38
CA PRO A 114 -4.36 3.47 -5.73
C PRO A 114 -5.39 3.24 -6.85
N LEU A 115 -6.53 2.63 -6.55
CA LEU A 115 -7.55 2.25 -7.53
C LEU A 115 -8.71 3.26 -7.62
N ASP A 116 -8.74 4.25 -6.73
CA ASP A 116 -9.75 5.30 -6.74
C ASP A 116 -9.72 6.10 -8.06
N ALA A 117 -10.77 5.95 -8.86
CA ALA A 117 -10.90 6.57 -10.16
C ALA A 117 -11.06 8.10 -10.06
N ASP A 118 -11.71 8.59 -9.02
CA ASP A 118 -11.92 10.02 -8.80
C ASP A 118 -10.62 10.69 -8.39
N VAL A 119 -9.83 10.07 -7.51
CA VAL A 119 -8.48 10.53 -7.18
C VAL A 119 -7.59 10.59 -8.42
N GLN A 120 -7.58 9.53 -9.24
CA GLN A 120 -6.79 9.50 -10.47
C GLN A 120 -7.22 10.59 -11.47
N ALA A 121 -8.53 10.77 -11.66
CA ALA A 121 -9.08 11.77 -12.57
C ALA A 121 -8.74 13.19 -12.11
N ASN A 122 -8.93 13.52 -10.82
CA ASN A 122 -8.65 14.84 -10.28
C ASN A 122 -7.16 15.16 -10.25
N LEU A 123 -6.31 14.19 -9.90
CA LEU A 123 -4.86 14.35 -9.97
C LEU A 123 -4.39 14.63 -11.39
N LYS A 124 -4.87 13.83 -12.36
CA LYS A 124 -4.56 14.04 -13.79
C LYS A 124 -5.03 15.40 -14.27
N PHE A 125 -6.28 15.76 -14.00
CA PHE A 125 -6.87 17.04 -14.38
C PHE A 125 -6.08 18.23 -13.80
N THR A 126 -5.66 18.12 -12.53
CA THR A 126 -4.88 19.16 -11.85
C THR A 126 -3.49 19.31 -12.47
N ARG A 127 -2.81 18.20 -12.78
CA ARG A 127 -1.52 18.19 -13.49
C ARG A 127 -1.64 18.82 -14.88
N ASP A 128 -2.66 18.42 -15.64
CA ASP A 128 -2.88 18.90 -17.00
C ASP A 128 -3.14 20.41 -17.01
N THR A 129 -3.98 20.90 -16.09
CA THR A 129 -4.27 22.34 -15.91
C THR A 129 -3.02 23.14 -15.50
N ALA A 130 -2.13 22.53 -14.72
CA ALA A 130 -0.86 23.13 -14.32
C ALA A 130 0.24 23.07 -15.42
N GLY A 131 -0.03 22.40 -16.55
CA GLY A 131 0.95 22.14 -17.59
C GLY A 131 2.09 21.23 -17.14
N LEU A 132 1.79 20.31 -16.21
CA LEU A 132 2.71 19.29 -15.70
C LEU A 132 2.47 17.95 -16.41
N PRO A 133 3.47 17.04 -16.44
CA PRO A 133 3.28 15.71 -17.03
C PRO A 133 2.15 14.94 -16.32
N SER A 134 1.13 14.52 -17.06
CA SER A 134 -0.07 13.86 -16.51
C SER A 134 0.23 12.62 -15.66
N GLY A 135 1.31 11.89 -15.99
CA GLY A 135 1.75 10.68 -15.29
C GLY A 135 2.68 10.91 -14.09
N GLY A 136 2.97 12.18 -13.75
CA GLY A 136 3.94 12.52 -12.71
C GLY A 136 5.36 12.09 -13.06
N ILE A 137 6.18 11.80 -12.04
CA ILE A 137 7.58 11.34 -12.22
C ILE A 137 7.70 9.80 -12.37
N SER A 138 6.60 9.07 -12.22
CA SER A 138 6.57 7.61 -12.33
C SER A 138 6.56 7.14 -13.79
N SER A 139 7.40 6.14 -14.10
CA SER A 139 7.35 5.44 -15.38
C SER A 139 6.10 4.56 -15.48
N ALA A 140 5.57 4.36 -16.70
CA ALA A 140 4.35 3.58 -16.96
C ALA A 140 4.33 2.19 -16.29
N TRP A 141 5.44 1.45 -16.27
CA TRP A 141 5.49 0.13 -15.62
C TRP A 141 5.37 0.20 -14.09
N ARG A 142 5.91 1.27 -13.47
CA ARG A 142 5.78 1.53 -12.02
C ARG A 142 4.36 1.95 -11.68
N GLN A 143 3.73 2.74 -12.54
CA GLN A 143 2.31 3.06 -12.39
C GLN A 143 1.48 1.78 -12.41
N TRP A 144 1.77 0.84 -13.32
CA TRP A 144 1.11 -0.45 -13.38
C TRP A 144 1.34 -1.34 -12.14
N ILE A 145 2.53 -1.32 -11.54
CA ILE A 145 2.76 -2.02 -10.27
C ILE A 145 1.94 -1.40 -9.14
N ARG A 146 1.85 -0.07 -9.13
CA ARG A 146 1.13 0.69 -8.10
C ARG A 146 -0.38 0.65 -8.26
N THR A 147 -0.93 0.28 -9.42
CA THR A 147 -2.40 0.15 -9.56
C THR A 147 -2.94 -0.95 -8.65
N LEU A 148 -2.19 -2.01 -8.38
CA LEU A 148 -2.65 -3.07 -7.49
C LEU A 148 -2.16 -2.82 -6.06
N PRO A 149 -3.07 -2.87 -5.05
CA PRO A 149 -2.68 -2.84 -3.64
C PRO A 149 -1.69 -3.96 -3.30
N LEU A 150 -0.82 -3.72 -2.30
CA LEU A 150 0.16 -4.72 -1.85
C LEU A 150 -0.51 -6.06 -1.46
N ASN A 151 -1.69 -6.00 -0.85
CA ASN A 151 -2.47 -7.19 -0.49
C ASN A 151 -2.90 -8.00 -1.72
N THR A 152 -3.22 -7.36 -2.83
CA THR A 152 -3.57 -8.03 -4.08
C THR A 152 -2.35 -8.75 -4.67
N TRP A 153 -1.18 -8.09 -4.66
CA TRP A 153 0.08 -8.75 -5.03
C TRP A 153 0.40 -9.94 -4.13
N PHE A 154 0.17 -9.81 -2.83
CA PHE A 154 0.34 -10.89 -1.87
C PHE A 154 -0.60 -12.07 -2.15
N ILE A 155 -1.87 -11.82 -2.49
CA ILE A 155 -2.82 -12.87 -2.88
C ILE A 155 -2.37 -13.54 -4.19
N LEU A 156 -2.06 -12.77 -5.23
CA LEU A 156 -1.65 -13.29 -6.54
C LEU A 156 -0.41 -14.20 -6.45
N THR A 157 0.51 -13.88 -5.55
CA THR A 157 1.75 -14.65 -5.35
C THR A 157 1.59 -15.80 -4.37
N SER A 158 0.65 -15.73 -3.42
CA SER A 158 0.38 -16.80 -2.45
C SER A 158 -0.61 -17.86 -2.95
N LEU A 159 -1.54 -17.55 -3.84
CA LEU A 159 -2.48 -18.52 -4.40
C LEU A 159 -1.79 -19.71 -5.09
N PRO A 160 -0.74 -19.53 -5.91
CA PRO A 160 0.05 -20.63 -6.47
C PRO A 160 0.73 -21.50 -5.39
N PHE A 161 1.19 -20.88 -4.29
CA PHE A 161 1.78 -21.59 -3.16
C PHE A 161 0.76 -22.48 -2.44
N TRP A 162 -0.43 -21.96 -2.15
CA TRP A 162 -1.50 -22.76 -1.54
C TRP A 162 -1.98 -23.88 -2.47
N GLY A 163 -2.11 -23.61 -3.76
CA GLY A 163 -2.40 -24.64 -4.77
C GLY A 163 -1.35 -25.75 -4.79
N TYR A 164 -0.06 -25.39 -4.68
CA TYR A 164 1.03 -26.35 -4.52
C TYR A 164 0.87 -27.20 -3.25
N CYS A 165 0.63 -26.59 -2.08
CA CYS A 165 0.45 -27.32 -0.82
C CYS A 165 -0.70 -28.34 -0.89
N VAL A 166 -1.84 -27.96 -1.50
CA VAL A 166 -2.97 -28.87 -1.71
C VAL A 166 -2.58 -30.04 -2.62
N LEU A 167 -1.94 -29.76 -3.76
CA LEU A 167 -1.49 -30.81 -4.69
C LEU A 167 -0.49 -31.78 -4.03
N LYS A 168 0.46 -31.28 -3.24
CA LYS A 168 1.43 -32.11 -2.50
C LYS A 168 0.75 -32.98 -1.46
N THR A 169 -0.24 -32.44 -0.75
CA THR A 169 -1.01 -33.19 0.24
C THR A 169 -1.82 -34.30 -0.45
N ALA A 170 -2.48 -34.01 -1.57
CA ALA A 170 -3.21 -35.01 -2.36
C ALA A 170 -2.29 -36.13 -2.90
N GLN A 171 -1.08 -35.80 -3.34
CA GLN A 171 -0.07 -36.79 -3.76
C GLN A 171 0.34 -37.72 -2.61
N LEU A 172 0.56 -37.18 -1.41
CA LEU A 172 0.94 -37.97 -0.23
C LEU A 172 -0.19 -38.91 0.22
N LEU A 173 -1.45 -38.47 0.11
CA LEU A 173 -2.62 -39.27 0.49
C LEU A 173 -2.95 -40.37 -0.53
N THR A 174 -2.68 -40.16 -1.81
CA THR A 174 -3.05 -41.11 -2.88
C THR A 174 -1.95 -42.09 -3.27
N ALA A 175 -0.70 -41.88 -2.81
CA ALA A 175 0.47 -42.75 -2.98
C ALA A 175 0.61 -43.42 -4.38
N SER A 176 0.15 -42.77 -5.44
CA SER A 176 -0.01 -43.37 -6.77
C SER A 176 1.07 -42.88 -7.74
N ALA A 177 1.68 -43.81 -8.49
CA ALA A 177 2.72 -43.55 -9.48
C ALA A 177 2.27 -42.63 -10.65
N LYS A 178 0.96 -42.34 -10.75
CA LYS A 178 0.37 -41.47 -11.78
C LYS A 178 0.81 -39.99 -11.67
N TRP A 179 1.46 -39.59 -10.57
CA TRP A 179 1.83 -38.20 -10.28
C TRP A 179 3.33 -37.87 -10.43
N GLU A 180 4.16 -38.79 -10.94
CA GLU A 180 5.63 -38.59 -11.01
C GLU A 180 6.05 -37.36 -11.84
N GLY A 181 5.40 -37.09 -12.98
CA GLY A 181 5.68 -35.90 -13.80
C GLY A 181 5.32 -34.58 -13.13
N VAL A 182 4.21 -34.57 -12.36
CA VAL A 182 3.76 -33.39 -11.59
C VAL A 182 4.67 -33.14 -10.39
N ARG A 183 5.28 -34.20 -9.83
CA ARG A 183 6.20 -34.11 -8.67
C ARG A 183 7.43 -33.24 -8.95
N SER A 184 7.98 -33.31 -10.17
CA SER A 184 9.19 -32.58 -10.59
C SER A 184 8.95 -31.09 -10.85
N ILE A 185 7.80 -30.74 -11.44
CA ILE A 185 7.50 -29.35 -11.88
C ILE A 185 6.99 -28.49 -10.71
N SER A 186 6.36 -29.11 -9.71
CA SER A 186 5.68 -28.41 -8.61
C SER A 186 6.61 -27.50 -7.76
N GLY A 187 7.89 -27.84 -7.60
CA GLY A 187 8.86 -27.01 -6.86
C GLY A 187 9.23 -25.68 -7.54
N TRP A 188 9.02 -25.57 -8.85
CA TRP A 188 9.38 -24.38 -9.65
C TRP A 188 8.39 -23.22 -9.49
N MET A 189 7.26 -23.42 -8.80
CA MET A 189 6.21 -22.40 -8.67
C MET A 189 6.44 -21.38 -7.55
N ILE A 190 7.27 -21.72 -6.55
CA ILE A 190 7.50 -20.86 -5.37
C ILE A 190 8.56 -19.78 -5.66
N GLY A 191 9.64 -20.14 -6.35
CA GLY A 191 10.76 -19.25 -6.66
C GLY A 191 10.36 -17.98 -7.43
N PRO A 192 9.59 -18.08 -8.53
CA PRO A 192 9.18 -16.92 -9.32
C PRO A 192 8.27 -15.96 -8.55
N GLY A 193 7.35 -16.48 -7.71
CA GLY A 193 6.45 -15.65 -6.90
C GLY A 193 7.19 -14.84 -5.84
N ALA A 194 8.14 -15.47 -5.14
CA ALA A 194 8.98 -14.78 -4.16
C ALA A 194 9.92 -13.76 -4.82
N CYS A 195 10.51 -14.09 -5.98
CA CYS A 195 11.32 -13.15 -6.75
C CYS A 195 10.50 -11.96 -7.28
N LEU A 196 9.26 -12.19 -7.73
CA LEU A 196 8.36 -11.14 -8.19
C LEU A 196 7.97 -10.20 -7.03
N LEU A 197 7.62 -10.74 -5.87
CA LEU A 197 7.36 -9.93 -4.66
C LEU A 197 8.59 -9.13 -4.24
N ALA A 198 9.77 -9.74 -4.25
CA ALA A 198 11.01 -9.05 -3.92
C ALA A 198 11.33 -7.93 -4.92
N LEU A 199 11.08 -8.15 -6.22
CA LEU A 199 11.24 -7.14 -7.25
C LEU A 199 10.24 -5.98 -7.06
N ILE A 200 8.96 -6.28 -6.81
CA ILE A 200 7.93 -5.28 -6.54
C ILE A 200 8.30 -4.47 -5.29
N ALA A 201 8.64 -5.15 -4.20
CA ALA A 201 9.06 -4.51 -2.95
C ALA A 201 10.29 -3.62 -3.16
N TRP A 202 11.28 -4.07 -3.92
CA TRP A 202 12.46 -3.27 -4.27
C TRP A 202 12.09 -2.01 -5.07
N THR A 203 11.14 -2.12 -6.00
CA THR A 203 10.71 -1.00 -6.84
C THR A 203 9.91 0.06 -6.08
N ILE A 204 9.12 -0.37 -5.10
CA ILE A 204 8.30 0.51 -4.27
C ILE A 204 9.16 1.17 -3.17
N SER A 205 10.02 0.40 -2.51
CA SER A 205 10.84 0.88 -1.37
C SER A 205 11.90 1.90 -1.75
N GLY A 206 12.39 1.88 -3.00
CA GLY A 206 13.46 2.76 -3.45
C GLY A 206 13.05 4.19 -3.83
N GLN A 207 11.75 4.52 -3.83
CA GLN A 207 11.28 5.80 -4.37
C GLN A 207 10.61 6.67 -3.31
N ARG A 208 11.38 7.62 -2.78
CA ARG A 208 10.84 8.76 -2.04
C ARG A 208 10.47 9.84 -3.05
N ILE A 209 9.20 10.19 -3.10
CA ILE A 209 8.68 11.26 -3.97
C ILE A 209 8.36 12.47 -3.11
N GLY A 210 8.58 13.66 -3.65
CA GLY A 210 8.06 14.90 -3.08
C GLY A 210 7.39 15.76 -4.13
N VAL A 211 6.66 16.76 -3.66
CA VAL A 211 5.93 17.72 -4.48
C VAL A 211 6.41 19.11 -4.12
N VAL A 212 6.72 19.91 -5.14
CA VAL A 212 7.01 21.34 -4.95
C VAL A 212 5.71 22.06 -4.61
N ILE A 213 5.65 22.75 -3.48
CA ILE A 213 4.41 23.39 -2.98
C ILE A 213 4.37 24.91 -3.19
N THR A 214 5.50 25.52 -3.55
CA THR A 214 5.63 26.96 -3.79
C THR A 214 5.67 27.28 -5.28
N ASP A 215 5.18 28.46 -5.67
CA ASP A 215 5.07 28.87 -7.09
C ASP A 215 6.40 28.97 -7.82
N ARG A 216 7.46 29.38 -7.11
CA ARG A 216 8.83 29.45 -7.64
C ARG A 216 9.77 28.80 -6.64
N ALA A 217 10.38 27.71 -7.07
CA ALA A 217 11.31 26.92 -6.28
C ALA A 217 12.65 26.86 -7.04
N PRO A 218 13.66 27.64 -6.64
CA PRO A 218 14.95 27.65 -7.32
C PRO A 218 15.68 26.32 -7.09
N LEU A 219 16.06 25.65 -8.16
CA LEU A 219 16.87 24.45 -8.11
C LEU A 219 18.35 24.84 -8.11
N HIS A 220 19.05 24.53 -7.03
CA HIS A 220 20.43 24.92 -6.83
C HIS A 220 21.41 23.81 -7.24
N SER A 221 22.61 24.18 -7.66
CA SER A 221 23.68 23.21 -7.97
C SER A 221 24.32 22.60 -6.72
N SER A 222 24.19 23.25 -5.56
CA SER A 222 24.79 22.83 -4.29
C SER A 222 23.86 23.20 -3.11
N PRO A 223 24.02 22.57 -1.93
CA PRO A 223 23.15 22.79 -0.78
C PRO A 223 23.50 24.08 -0.02
N PHE A 224 23.55 25.20 -0.76
CA PHE A 224 23.87 26.53 -0.26
C PHE A 224 23.04 27.57 -1.04
N SER A 225 22.54 28.59 -0.33
CA SER A 225 21.73 29.68 -0.89
C SER A 225 22.44 30.44 -2.01
N ASP A 226 23.76 30.61 -1.87
CA ASP A 226 24.57 31.44 -2.77
C ASP A 226 25.05 30.66 -4.01
N SER A 227 24.65 29.39 -4.13
CA SER A 227 25.04 28.55 -5.26
C SER A 227 24.24 28.87 -6.52
N LYS A 228 24.83 28.56 -7.68
CA LYS A 228 24.22 28.81 -8.99
C LYS A 228 22.84 28.15 -9.10
N ASN A 229 21.84 28.95 -9.45
CA ASN A 229 20.51 28.47 -9.84
C ASN A 229 20.62 27.76 -11.20
N LEU A 230 20.24 26.48 -11.22
CA LEU A 230 20.20 25.64 -12.41
C LEU A 230 18.92 25.87 -13.20
N SER A 231 17.78 25.81 -12.53
CA SER A 231 16.45 25.99 -13.12
C SER A 231 15.45 26.44 -12.05
N GLU A 232 14.28 26.92 -12.48
CA GLU A 232 13.15 27.19 -11.57
C GLU A 232 12.10 26.10 -11.74
N MET A 233 11.70 25.51 -10.61
CA MET A 233 10.67 24.49 -10.56
C MET A 233 9.29 25.12 -10.34
N LYS A 234 8.28 24.50 -10.95
CA LYS A 234 6.89 24.94 -10.83
C LYS A 234 6.20 24.29 -9.63
N THR A 235 5.23 24.99 -9.04
CA THR A 235 4.31 24.41 -8.06
C THR A 235 3.61 23.17 -8.64
N GLY A 236 3.50 22.12 -7.83
CA GLY A 236 2.95 20.83 -8.23
C GLY A 236 3.93 19.89 -8.91
N GLU A 237 5.13 20.34 -9.28
CA GLU A 237 6.11 19.45 -9.91
C GLU A 237 6.55 18.36 -8.92
N GLU A 238 6.44 17.10 -9.38
CA GLU A 238 6.87 15.93 -8.62
C GLU A 238 8.35 15.67 -8.82
N VAL A 239 9.02 15.32 -7.74
CA VAL A 239 10.47 15.12 -7.72
C VAL A 239 10.85 13.85 -6.98
N GLN A 240 11.91 13.21 -7.42
CA GLN A 240 12.50 12.09 -6.71
C GLN A 240 13.47 12.63 -5.65
N LEU A 241 13.31 12.20 -4.42
CA LEU A 241 14.12 12.61 -3.28
C LEU A 241 15.28 11.63 -3.12
N LEU A 242 16.52 12.15 -3.14
CA LEU A 242 17.74 11.32 -3.20
C LEU A 242 18.54 11.37 -1.91
N ALA A 243 18.91 12.57 -1.48
CA ALA A 243 19.76 12.79 -0.31
C ALA A 243 19.28 14.00 0.47
N GLU A 244 19.66 14.05 1.74
CA GLU A 244 19.30 15.13 2.64
C GLU A 244 20.56 15.70 3.28
N LYS A 245 20.66 17.03 3.36
CA LYS A 245 21.76 17.72 4.02
C LYS A 245 21.25 19.02 4.65
N ASN A 246 21.20 19.07 5.97
CA ASN A 246 20.65 20.21 6.71
C ASN A 246 19.22 20.54 6.23
N GLN A 247 18.96 21.78 5.82
CA GLN A 247 17.66 22.24 5.28
C GLN A 247 17.49 21.98 3.76
N TRP A 248 18.41 21.24 3.15
CA TRP A 248 18.43 20.99 1.73
C TRP A 248 18.14 19.52 1.42
N ARG A 249 17.42 19.30 0.34
CA ARG A 249 17.17 17.98 -0.21
C ARG A 249 17.67 17.92 -1.65
N GLN A 250 18.50 16.92 -1.93
CA GLN A 250 18.91 16.63 -3.29
C GLN A 250 17.74 15.94 -3.98
N ILE A 251 17.35 16.47 -5.13
CA ILE A 251 16.21 16.01 -5.89
C ILE A 251 16.61 15.72 -7.33
N ARG A 252 15.83 14.86 -7.98
CA ARG A 252 15.80 14.72 -9.43
C ARG A 252 14.41 15.12 -9.94
N ASN A 253 14.36 16.07 -10.86
CA ASN A 253 13.10 16.55 -11.41
C ASN A 253 12.57 15.63 -12.55
N THR A 254 11.40 15.97 -13.09
CA THR A 254 10.75 15.21 -14.18
C THR A 254 11.56 15.19 -15.48
N LYS A 255 12.43 16.19 -15.68
CA LYS A 255 13.36 16.30 -16.83
C LYS A 255 14.65 15.51 -16.64
N GLY A 256 14.89 14.94 -15.46
CA GLY A 256 16.11 14.21 -15.12
C GLY A 256 17.25 15.08 -14.59
N GLU A 257 17.04 16.38 -14.41
CA GLU A 257 18.03 17.29 -13.83
C GLU A 257 18.22 16.98 -12.34
N LEU A 258 19.48 17.00 -11.89
CA LEU A 258 19.87 16.80 -10.50
C LEU A 258 20.22 18.14 -9.87
N GLY A 259 19.67 18.42 -8.69
CA GLY A 259 19.98 19.64 -7.95
C GLY A 259 19.53 19.56 -6.50
N TRP A 260 19.70 20.66 -5.79
CA TRP A 260 19.34 20.83 -4.38
C TRP A 260 18.20 21.82 -4.26
N LEU A 261 17.20 21.46 -3.49
CA LEU A 261 16.05 22.30 -3.19
C LEU A 261 15.90 22.44 -1.68
N GLU A 262 15.57 23.63 -1.20
CA GLU A 262 15.29 23.85 0.22
C GLU A 262 14.01 23.11 0.63
N MET A 263 13.98 22.52 1.82
CA MET A 263 12.83 21.76 2.31
C MET A 263 11.56 22.60 2.44
N SER A 264 11.68 23.91 2.64
CA SER A 264 10.58 24.87 2.70
C SER A 264 9.70 24.83 1.43
N HIS A 265 10.29 24.53 0.28
CA HIS A 265 9.62 24.48 -1.01
C HIS A 265 8.95 23.13 -1.31
N LEU A 266 9.14 22.13 -0.46
CA LEU A 266 8.86 20.74 -0.78
C LEU A 266 8.07 20.04 0.33
N LYS A 267 7.03 19.29 -0.04
CA LYS A 267 6.48 18.24 0.83
C LYS A 267 6.83 16.85 0.32
N ALA A 268 7.30 15.99 1.21
CA ALA A 268 7.56 14.59 0.90
C ALA A 268 6.28 13.76 1.07
N ILE A 269 6.06 12.82 0.15
CA ILE A 269 5.04 11.79 0.30
C ILE A 269 5.63 10.69 1.20
N PRO A 270 5.07 10.44 2.40
CA PRO A 270 5.50 9.37 3.27
C PRO A 270 5.27 8.00 2.61
N ILE A 271 6.10 7.03 2.98
CA ILE A 271 5.92 5.63 2.61
C ILE A 271 5.16 4.99 3.78
N HIS A 272 3.92 4.55 3.53
CA HIS A 272 3.10 3.80 4.48
C HIS A 272 3.30 2.29 4.31
#